data_AF-A0A1A8MTG8-F1
#
_entry.id   AF-A0A1A8MTG8-F1
#
_cell.length_a   1.000
_cell.length_b   1.000
_cell.length_c   1.000
_cell.angle_alpha   90.00
_cell.angle_beta   90.00
_cell.angle_gamma   90.00
#
_symmetry.space_group_name_H-M   'P 1'
#
loop_
_entity.id
_entity.type
_entity.pdbx_description
1 polymer ?
#
loop_
_entity_poly.entity_id
_entity_poly.type
_entity_poly.pdbx_seq_one_letter_code
_entity_poly.pdbx_strand_id
1 'polypeptide(L)'
;MAFADLLEQVGSTGRFQVLHVTLLSIPILMMASHNLLQNFVALVPPHHCSAHTNLSWFQLSPEETLQISVPLDPVGRPQRCQRYVTPQWH
;
A
#
# COMPACT_ATOMS: atom_id res chain seq x y z
N MET A 1 8.61 49.55 -16.18
CA MET A 1 9.04 48.26 -15.59
C MET A 1 9.64 48.50 -14.20
N ALA A 2 8.91 49.16 -13.29
CA ALA A 2 9.51 49.67 -12.05
C ALA A 2 9.78 48.59 -10.97
N PHE A 3 9.07 47.46 -11.00
CA PHE A 3 9.13 46.46 -9.93
C PHE A 3 10.32 45.50 -10.08
N ALA A 4 10.70 45.16 -11.32
CA ALA A 4 11.84 44.32 -11.61
C ALA A 4 13.17 45.00 -11.25
N ASP A 5 13.30 46.29 -11.61
CA ASP A 5 14.49 47.10 -11.30
C ASP A 5 14.68 47.29 -9.78
N LEU A 6 13.58 47.45 -9.03
CA LEU A 6 13.62 47.49 -7.56
C LEU A 6 14.09 46.17 -6.97
N LEU A 7 13.55 45.03 -7.45
CA LEU A 7 13.96 43.69 -7.02
C LEU A 7 15.45 43.45 -7.25
N GLU A 8 15.98 43.87 -8.40
CA GLU A 8 17.40 43.77 -8.72
C GLU A 8 18.28 44.58 -7.74
N GLN A 9 17.78 45.74 -7.31
CA GLN A 9 18.49 46.66 -6.41
C GLN A 9 18.50 46.21 -4.94
N VAL A 10 17.52 45.41 -4.48
CA VAL A 10 17.50 44.82 -3.11
C VAL A 10 18.27 43.49 -3.00
N GLY A 11 18.94 43.05 -4.07
CA GLY A 11 19.72 41.82 -4.10
C GLY A 11 19.11 40.69 -4.94
N SER A 12 18.07 40.99 -5.75
CA SER A 12 17.39 40.06 -6.65
C SER A 12 16.91 38.79 -5.93
N THR A 13 16.82 37.66 -6.64
CA THR A 13 16.79 36.30 -6.10
C THR A 13 18.13 35.96 -5.44
N GLY A 14 18.47 36.69 -4.38
CA GLY A 14 19.70 36.51 -3.65
C GLY A 14 19.76 35.14 -2.96
N ARG A 15 20.93 34.79 -2.43
CA ARG A 15 21.17 33.51 -1.74
C ARG A 15 20.15 33.21 -0.64
N PHE A 16 19.68 34.25 0.06
CA PHE A 16 18.66 34.11 1.10
C PHE A 16 17.31 33.69 0.53
N GLN A 17 16.85 34.31 -0.56
CA GLN A 17 15.57 33.95 -1.18
C GLN A 17 15.63 32.54 -1.77
N VAL A 18 16.75 32.16 -2.39
CA VAL A 18 16.97 30.78 -2.86
C VAL A 18 16.95 29.79 -1.68
N LEU A 19 17.65 30.10 -0.59
CA LEU A 19 17.67 29.25 0.60
C LEU A 19 16.27 29.12 1.22
N HIS A 20 15.52 30.23 1.28
CA HIS A 20 14.18 30.28 1.86
C HIS A 20 13.17 29.51 1.01
N VAL A 21 13.18 29.71 -0.31
CA VAL A 21 12.36 28.94 -1.26
C VAL A 21 12.71 27.47 -1.19
N THR A 22 13.99 27.11 -1.14
CA THR A 22 14.43 25.71 -0.98
C THR A 22 13.92 25.11 0.33
N LEU A 23 14.07 25.83 1.45
CA LEU A 23 13.58 25.37 2.76
C LEU A 23 12.07 25.16 2.76
N LEU A 24 11.30 26.04 2.11
CA LEU A 24 9.85 25.92 1.97
C LEU A 24 9.44 24.80 1.00
N SER A 25 10.26 24.50 0.00
CA SER A 25 10.01 23.45 -1.00
C SER A 25 10.17 22.04 -0.43
N ILE A 26 11.15 21.84 0.47
CA ILE A 26 11.45 20.55 1.11
C ILE A 26 10.21 19.91 1.75
N PRO A 27 9.47 20.55 2.68
CA PRO A 27 8.31 19.93 3.31
C PRO A 27 7.19 19.61 2.32
N ILE A 28 7.02 20.43 1.26
CA ILE A 28 6.02 20.18 0.21
C ILE A 28 6.36 18.89 -0.56
N LEU A 29 7.61 18.73 -0.96
CA LEU A 29 8.09 17.51 -1.65
C LEU A 29 8.01 16.29 -0.73
N MET A 30 8.30 16.46 0.57
CA MET A 30 8.22 15.39 1.55
C MET A 30 6.78 14.94 1.78
N MET A 31 5.82 15.87 1.87
CA MET A 31 4.39 15.55 1.96
C MET A 31 3.88 14.82 0.71
N ALA A 32 4.28 15.24 -0.50
CA ALA A 32 3.92 14.54 -1.74
C ALA A 32 4.44 13.09 -1.75
N SER A 33 5.70 12.89 -1.32
CA SER A 33 6.32 11.57 -1.19
C SER A 33 5.58 10.68 -0.19
N HIS A 34 5.16 11.24 0.95
CA HIS A 34 4.41 10.51 1.96
C HIS A 34 3.04 10.04 1.45
N ASN A 35 2.32 10.90 0.71
CA ASN A 35 1.04 10.54 0.09
C ASN A 35 1.21 9.42 -0.95
N LEU A 36 2.25 9.49 -1.78
CA LEU A 36 2.53 8.42 -2.74
C LEU A 36 2.85 7.10 -2.03
N LEU A 37 3.72 7.12 -1.02
CA LEU A 37 4.05 5.93 -0.23
C LEU A 37 2.78 5.30 0.39
N GLN A 38 1.88 6.12 0.94
CA GLN A 38 0.62 5.64 1.51
C GLN A 38 -0.25 4.95 0.47
N ASN A 39 -0.33 5.47 -0.76
CA ASN A 39 -1.08 4.82 -1.85
C ASN A 39 -0.45 3.49 -2.29
N PHE A 40 0.88 3.42 -2.36
CA PHE A 40 1.57 2.19 -2.76
C PHE A 40 1.60 1.12 -1.66
N VAL A 41 1.71 1.50 -0.39
CA VAL A 41 1.68 0.58 0.75
C VAL A 41 0.24 0.13 1.06
N ALA A 42 -0.76 0.95 0.77
CA ALA A 42 -2.16 0.55 0.87
C ALA A 42 -2.58 -0.42 -0.25
N LEU A 43 -1.77 -0.62 -1.29
CA LEU A 43 -2.00 -1.65 -2.28
C LEU A 43 -1.69 -3.02 -1.67
N VAL A 44 -2.71 -3.62 -1.08
CA VAL A 44 -2.69 -4.99 -0.60
C VAL A 44 -2.75 -5.92 -1.82
N PRO A 45 -1.69 -6.69 -2.16
CA PRO A 45 -1.75 -7.63 -3.27
C PRO A 45 -2.84 -8.68 -3.00
N PRO A 46 -3.41 -9.31 -4.04
CA PRO A 46 -4.34 -10.41 -3.84
C PRO A 46 -3.68 -11.51 -3.00
N HIS A 47 -4.10 -11.64 -1.75
CA HIS A 47 -3.64 -12.70 -0.87
C HIS A 47 -4.41 -13.96 -1.21
N HIS A 48 -3.70 -14.98 -1.68
CA HIS A 48 -4.23 -16.32 -1.83
C HIS A 48 -3.96 -17.10 -0.55
N CYS A 49 -5.01 -17.65 0.06
CA CYS A 49 -4.86 -18.54 1.21
C CYS A 49 -4.16 -19.82 0.75
N SER A 50 -3.08 -20.19 1.44
CA SER A 50 -2.40 -21.48 1.23
C SER A 50 -2.88 -22.48 2.28
N ALA A 51 -3.19 -23.70 1.85
CA ALA A 51 -3.56 -24.77 2.75
C ALA A 51 -2.37 -25.18 3.63
N HIS A 52 -2.65 -25.55 4.88
CA HIS A 52 -1.60 -25.97 5.81
C HIS A 52 -1.04 -27.34 5.41
N THR A 53 0.28 -27.47 5.35
CA THR A 53 0.97 -28.69 4.87
C THR A 53 0.76 -29.92 5.77
N ASN A 54 0.26 -29.74 6.99
CA ASN A 54 -0.06 -30.83 7.93
C ASN A 54 -1.38 -31.56 7.62
N LEU A 55 -2.10 -31.23 6.54
CA LEU A 55 -3.27 -32.00 6.12
C LEU A 55 -2.90 -33.34 5.46
N SER A 56 -1.60 -33.60 5.26
CA SER A 56 -1.04 -34.84 4.69
C SER A 56 -1.37 -36.13 5.46
N TRP A 57 -1.92 -36.05 6.68
CA TRP A 57 -2.42 -37.20 7.42
C TRP A 57 -3.68 -37.80 6.79
N PHE A 58 -4.42 -37.00 6.02
CA PHE A 58 -5.54 -37.46 5.22
C PHE A 58 -5.09 -37.47 3.75
N GLN A 59 -5.29 -38.57 3.02
CA GLN A 59 -5.11 -38.63 1.56
C GLN A 59 -6.23 -37.82 0.89
N LEU A 60 -6.16 -36.49 0.98
CA LEU A 60 -7.12 -35.57 0.38
C LEU A 60 -6.57 -35.04 -0.94
N SER A 61 -7.45 -34.91 -1.91
CA SER A 61 -7.16 -34.16 -3.13
C SER A 61 -6.93 -32.68 -2.80
N PRO A 62 -6.22 -31.94 -3.68
CA PRO A 62 -6.04 -30.50 -3.55
C PRO A 62 -7.37 -29.74 -3.42
N GLU A 63 -8.41 -30.20 -4.10
CA GLU A 63 -9.75 -29.61 -4.12
C GLU A 63 -10.46 -29.79 -2.77
N GLU A 64 -10.45 -31.00 -2.21
CA GLU A 64 -11.03 -31.29 -0.89
C GLU A 64 -10.30 -30.53 0.22
N THR A 65 -8.97 -30.45 0.13
CA THR A 65 -8.13 -29.68 1.04
C THR A 65 -8.51 -28.19 1.05
N LEU A 66 -8.84 -27.62 -0.11
CA LEU A 66 -9.24 -26.23 -0.23
C LEU A 66 -10.64 -25.99 0.35
N GLN A 67 -11.57 -26.93 0.16
CA GLN A 67 -12.92 -26.86 0.73
C GLN A 67 -12.95 -26.89 2.26
N ILE A 68 -12.15 -27.75 2.90
CA ILE A 68 -12.13 -27.87 4.36
C ILE A 68 -11.36 -26.73 5.06
N SER A 69 -10.50 -26.03 4.33
CA SER A 69 -9.60 -25.01 4.90
C SER A 69 -10.07 -23.57 4.63
N VAL A 70 -10.75 -23.33 3.51
CA VAL A 70 -11.19 -21.99 3.10
C VAL A 70 -12.73 -21.93 3.10
N PRO A 71 -13.35 -21.04 3.90
CA PRO A 71 -14.80 -20.83 3.88
C PRO A 71 -15.25 -20.30 2.52
N LEU A 72 -16.46 -20.67 2.11
CA LEU A 72 -17.08 -20.19 0.88
C LEU A 72 -17.90 -18.92 1.14
N ASP A 73 -17.98 -18.05 0.15
CA ASP A 73 -18.89 -16.91 0.13
C ASP A 73 -20.32 -17.37 -0.23
N PRO A 74 -21.34 -16.49 -0.09
CA PRO A 74 -22.72 -16.83 -0.45
C PRO A 74 -22.94 -17.21 -1.93
N VAL A 75 -21.95 -16.94 -2.79
CA VAL A 75 -21.94 -17.21 -4.23
C VAL A 75 -21.16 -18.51 -4.53
N GLY A 76 -20.69 -19.22 -3.51
CA GLY A 76 -19.95 -20.48 -3.63
C GLY A 76 -18.49 -20.33 -4.02
N ARG A 77 -17.88 -19.15 -3.88
CA ARG A 77 -16.46 -18.91 -4.15
C ARG A 77 -15.64 -18.89 -2.86
N PRO A 78 -14.38 -19.36 -2.86
CA PRO A 78 -13.52 -19.29 -1.69
C PRO A 78 -13.33 -17.85 -1.21
N GLN A 79 -13.54 -17.60 0.09
CA GLN A 79 -13.33 -16.30 0.71
C GLN A 79 -11.87 -15.87 0.60
N ARG A 80 -11.64 -14.58 0.35
CA ARG A 80 -10.31 -13.99 0.38
C ARG A 80 -9.96 -13.67 1.83
N CYS A 81 -8.82 -14.19 2.29
CA CYS A 81 -8.21 -13.88 3.60
C CYS A 81 -8.90 -14.47 4.85
N GLN A 82 -9.88 -15.36 4.71
CA GLN A 82 -10.48 -16.07 5.85
C GLN A 82 -10.19 -17.57 5.71
N ARG A 83 -9.93 -18.23 6.84
CA ARG A 83 -9.71 -19.70 6.92
C ARG A 83 -10.36 -20.23 8.17
N TYR A 84 -10.76 -21.50 8.16
CA TYR A 84 -11.19 -22.16 9.39
C TYR A 84 -10.00 -22.38 10.33
N VAL A 85 -10.25 -22.27 11.64
CA VAL A 85 -9.24 -22.53 12.67
C VAL A 85 -8.95 -24.04 12.76
N THR A 86 -9.96 -24.87 12.51
CA THR A 86 -9.86 -26.32 12.43
C THR A 86 -10.63 -26.82 11.20
N PRO A 87 -10.20 -27.91 10.54
CA PRO A 87 -10.91 -28.45 9.38
C PRO A 87 -12.30 -28.94 9.79
N GLN A 88 -13.32 -28.60 8.99
CA GLN A 88 -14.71 -28.99 9.22
C GLN A 88 -15.33 -29.52 7.94
N TRP A 89 -16.04 -30.64 8.04
CA TRP A 89 -16.91 -31.15 6.98
C TRP A 89 -18.32 -30.62 7.28
N HIS A 90 -18.88 -29.85 6.35
CA HIS A 90 -20.31 -29.51 6.37
C HIS A 90 -21.12 -30.62 5.71
#